data_AF-A0A819GLT7-F1
#
_entry.id   AF-A0A819GLT7-F1
#
_cell.length_a   1.000
_cell.length_b   1.000
_cell.length_c   1.000
_cell.angle_alpha   90.00
_cell.angle_beta   90.00
_cell.angle_gamma   90.00
#
_symmetry.space_group_name_H-M   'P 1'
#
loop_
_entity.id
_entity.type
_entity.pdbx_description
1 polymer ?
#
loop_
_entity_poly.entity_id
_entity_poly.type
_entity_poly.pdbx_seq_one_letter_code
_entity_poly.pdbx_strand_id
1 'polypeptide(L)'
;MGGVLSLTGDELKELTIILDSHLKKHFERSNERAEKRHDEDYDEEMVEEDACDAYILTRLSNIIHSLLITYKDSHLVYFDTLAGPAK
;
A
#
# COMPACT_ATOMS: atom_id res chain seq x y z
N MET A 1 -26.99 3.56 21.02
CA MET A 1 -26.20 2.45 20.45
C MET A 1 -25.54 2.93 19.18
N GLY A 2 -24.21 2.92 19.14
CA GLY A 2 -23.38 3.27 17.99
C GLY A 2 -21.95 2.83 18.35
N GLY A 3 -21.57 1.65 17.89
CA GLY A 3 -20.47 0.85 18.44
C GLY A 3 -19.11 1.50 18.33
N VAL A 4 -18.26 1.18 19.30
CA VAL A 4 -16.81 1.33 19.21
C VAL A 4 -16.33 0.51 18.02
N LEU A 5 -15.88 1.19 16.96
CA LEU A 5 -15.19 0.60 15.80
C LEU A 5 -13.96 1.43 15.43
N SER A 6 -13.24 1.97 16.42
CA SER A 6 -11.94 2.60 16.20
C SER A 6 -10.84 1.65 16.64
N LEU A 7 -9.94 1.32 15.72
CA LEU A 7 -8.62 0.76 16.02
C LEU A 7 -7.90 1.62 17.06
N THR A 8 -7.25 0.94 17.99
CA THR A 8 -6.32 1.47 19.00
C THR A 8 -5.00 1.90 18.34
N GLY A 9 -4.17 2.62 19.10
CA GLY A 9 -2.85 3.05 18.61
C GLY A 9 -1.92 1.89 18.26
N ASP A 10 -2.01 0.76 18.96
CA ASP A 10 -1.21 -0.43 18.68
C ASP A 10 -1.71 -1.16 17.42
N GLU A 11 -3.03 -1.26 17.23
CA GLU A 11 -3.63 -1.83 16.02
C GLU A 11 -3.34 -0.97 14.78
N LEU A 12 -3.35 0.36 14.92
CA LEU A 12 -2.93 1.27 13.86
C LEU A 12 -1.45 1.10 13.51
N LYS A 13 -0.61 0.86 14.52
CA LYS A 13 0.82 0.59 14.30
C LYS A 13 1.04 -0.72 13.56
N GLU A 14 0.37 -1.79 13.97
CA GLU A 14 0.42 -3.09 13.29
C GLU A 14 -0.08 -3.00 11.85
N LEU A 15 -1.22 -2.33 11.63
CA LEU A 15 -1.75 -2.09 10.29
C LEU A 15 -0.77 -1.30 9.42
N THR A 16 -0.08 -0.31 9.99
CA THR A 16 0.95 0.47 9.28
C THR A 16 2.12 -0.42 8.83
N ILE A 17 2.58 -1.34 9.67
CA ILE A 17 3.63 -2.31 9.32
C ILE A 17 3.18 -3.22 8.17
N ILE A 18 1.93 -3.67 8.19
CA ILE A 18 1.36 -4.50 7.13
C ILE A 18 1.29 -3.71 5.81
N LEU A 19 0.80 -2.47 5.85
CA LEU A 19 0.72 -1.59 4.68
C LEU A 19 2.12 -1.32 4.08
N ASP A 20 3.10 -1.00 4.92
CA ASP A 20 4.49 -0.78 4.50
C ASP A 20 5.08 -2.02 3.80
N SER A 21 4.88 -3.21 4.36
CA SER A 21 5.32 -4.47 3.75
C SER A 21 4.71 -4.70 2.36
N HIS A 22 3.41 -4.43 2.20
CA HIS A 22 2.74 -4.57 0.91
C HIS A 22 3.21 -3.52 -0.11
N LEU A 23 3.41 -2.27 0.30
CA LEU A 23 3.93 -1.21 -0.57
C LEU A 23 5.35 -1.52 -1.04
N LYS A 24 6.24 -1.98 -0.15
CA LYS A 24 7.60 -2.40 -0.51
C LYS A 24 7.60 -3.52 -1.56
N LYS A 25 6.80 -4.57 -1.34
CA LYS A 25 6.64 -5.67 -2.32
C LYS A 25 6.03 -5.21 -3.65
N HIS A 26 5.17 -4.20 -3.64
CA HIS A 26 4.64 -3.61 -4.87
C HIS A 26 5.77 -2.91 -5.65
N PHE A 27 6.58 -2.09 -4.99
CA PHE A 27 7.71 -1.41 -5.64
C PHE A 27 8.79 -2.37 -6.14
N GLU A 28 9.11 -3.43 -5.39
CA GLU A 28 10.03 -4.50 -5.83
C GLU A 28 9.53 -5.14 -7.13
N ARG A 29 8.28 -5.62 -7.15
CA ARG A 29 7.68 -6.22 -8.36
C ARG A 29 7.57 -5.24 -9.51
N SER A 30 7.25 -3.98 -9.24
CA SER A 30 7.19 -2.93 -10.27
C SER A 30 8.56 -2.70 -10.92
N ASN A 31 9.64 -2.73 -10.13
CA ASN A 31 11.00 -2.64 -10.65
C ASN A 31 11.37 -3.88 -11.49
N GLU A 32 11.07 -5.08 -11.00
CA GLU A 32 11.29 -6.33 -11.75
C GLU A 32 10.55 -6.31 -13.10
N ARG A 33 9.28 -5.85 -13.13
CA ARG A 33 8.52 -5.68 -14.38
C ARG A 33 9.14 -4.62 -15.28
N ALA A 34 9.67 -3.53 -14.73
CA ALA A 34 10.36 -2.50 -15.51
C ALA A 34 11.65 -3.04 -16.17
N GLU A 35 12.41 -3.87 -15.46
CA GLU A 35 13.61 -4.52 -15.99
C GLU A 35 13.26 -5.54 -17.08
N LYS A 36 12.23 -6.38 -16.85
CA LYS A 36 11.78 -7.40 -17.80
C LYS A 36 11.14 -6.85 -19.10
N ARG A 37 10.63 -5.61 -19.10
CA ARG A 37 10.11 -4.95 -20.32
C ARG A 37 11.16 -4.74 -21.41
N HIS A 38 12.44 -4.90 -21.08
CA HIS A 38 13.54 -4.85 -22.04
C HIS A 38 13.92 -6.23 -22.62
N ASP A 39 13.29 -7.31 -22.15
CA ASP A 39 13.50 -8.67 -22.63
C ASP A 39 12.49 -9.02 -23.75
N GLU A 40 12.91 -9.77 -24.76
CA GLU A 40 12.11 -10.05 -25.99
C GLU A 40 10.88 -10.96 -25.74
N ASP A 41 10.74 -11.52 -24.53
CA ASP A 41 9.70 -12.48 -24.12
C ASP A 41 8.51 -11.83 -23.38
N TYR A 42 8.19 -10.54 -23.62
CA TYR A 42 7.04 -9.88 -22.98
C TYR A 42 5.71 -10.56 -23.37
N ASP A 43 5.19 -11.41 -22.48
CA ASP A 43 4.03 -12.29 -22.70
C ASP A 43 2.73 -11.77 -22.04
N GLU A 44 1.62 -12.48 -22.25
CA GLU A 44 0.31 -12.16 -21.67
C GLU A 44 0.27 -12.32 -20.13
N GLU A 45 1.10 -13.19 -19.55
CA GLU A 45 1.16 -13.38 -18.10
C GLU A 45 1.65 -12.13 -17.38
N MET A 46 2.62 -11.41 -17.96
CA MET A 46 3.10 -10.13 -17.41
C MET A 46 2.03 -9.04 -17.36
N VAL A 47 1.03 -9.07 -18.27
CA VAL A 47 -0.07 -8.09 -18.30
C VAL A 47 -1.07 -8.37 -17.16
N GLU A 48 -1.40 -9.64 -16.93
CA GLU A 48 -2.26 -10.06 -15.82
C GLU A 48 -1.60 -9.78 -14.45
N GLU A 49 -0.28 -9.97 -14.35
CA GLU A 49 0.48 -9.59 -13.16
C GLU A 49 0.40 -8.08 -12.86
N ASP A 50 0.53 -7.23 -13.88
CA ASP A 50 0.44 -5.77 -13.72
C ASP A 50 -0.97 -5.33 -13.30
N ALA A 51 -2.01 -5.92 -13.90
CA ALA A 51 -3.40 -5.66 -13.52
C ALA A 51 -3.71 -6.08 -12.08
N CYS A 52 -3.26 -7.27 -11.67
CA CYS A 52 -3.37 -7.74 -10.29
C CYS A 52 -2.67 -6.80 -9.31
N ASP A 53 -1.47 -6.34 -9.67
CA ASP A 53 -0.67 -5.47 -8.81
C ASP A 53 -1.30 -4.07 -8.66
N ALA A 54 -1.83 -3.50 -9.75
CA ALA A 54 -2.58 -2.24 -9.72
C ALA A 54 -3.86 -2.35 -8.87
N TYR A 55 -4.55 -3.50 -8.91
CA TYR A 55 -5.71 -3.76 -8.06
C TYR A 55 -5.33 -3.78 -6.58
N ILE A 56 -4.24 -4.47 -6.22
CA ILE A 56 -3.73 -4.50 -4.84
C ILE A 56 -3.39 -3.07 -4.38
N LEU A 57 -2.66 -2.30 -5.20
CA LEU A 57 -2.32 -0.91 -4.87
C LEU A 57 -3.56 -0.05 -4.65
N THR A 58 -4.59 -0.20 -5.49
CA THR A 58 -5.88 0.49 -5.33
C THR A 58 -6.53 0.13 -3.99
N ARG A 59 -6.46 -1.14 -3.57
CA ARG A 59 -7.00 -1.57 -2.28
C ARG A 59 -6.23 -0.96 -1.11
N LEU A 60 -4.91 -0.89 -1.17
CA LEU A 60 -4.07 -0.23 -0.17
C LEU A 60 -4.39 1.27 -0.07
N SER A 61 -4.53 1.94 -1.22
CA SER A 61 -4.91 3.36 -1.30
C SER A 61 -6.25 3.63 -0.61
N ASN A 62 -7.26 2.78 -0.86
CA ASN A 62 -8.56 2.89 -0.21
C ASN A 62 -8.47 2.72 1.32
N ILE A 63 -7.64 1.81 1.81
CA ILE A 63 -7.43 1.63 3.26
C ILE A 63 -6.81 2.88 3.87
N ILE A 64 -5.72 3.39 3.27
CA ILE A 64 -5.03 4.60 3.73
C ILE A 64 -5.99 5.80 3.72
N HIS A 65 -6.79 5.94 2.66
CA HIS A 65 -7.81 6.98 2.54
C HIS A 65 -8.86 6.88 3.67
N SER A 66 -9.38 5.68 3.95
CA SER A 66 -10.32 5.46 5.06
C SER A 66 -9.70 5.81 6.42
N LEU A 67 -8.42 5.49 6.64
CA LEU A 67 -7.70 5.85 7.86
C LEU A 67 -7.55 7.37 7.99
N LEU A 68 -7.16 8.07 6.91
CA LEU A 68 -7.05 9.53 6.90
C LEU A 68 -8.38 10.23 7.14
N ILE A 69 -9.50 9.75 6.58
CA ILE A 69 -10.82 10.34 6.84
C ILE A 69 -11.26 10.08 8.28
N THR A 70 -11.01 8.88 8.81
CA THR A 70 -11.50 8.46 10.14
C THR A 70 -10.71 9.13 11.26
N TYR A 71 -9.39 9.15 11.15
CA TYR A 71 -8.46 9.58 12.21
C TYR A 71 -7.87 10.96 11.97
N LYS A 72 -7.97 11.50 10.74
CA LYS A 72 -7.49 12.84 10.37
C LYS A 72 -6.02 13.02 10.77
N ASP A 73 -5.71 14.15 11.41
CA ASP A 73 -4.37 14.53 11.84
C ASP A 73 -3.71 13.49 12.76
N SER A 74 -4.50 12.73 13.54
CA SER A 74 -3.95 11.69 14.43
C SER A 74 -3.33 10.52 13.67
N HIS A 75 -3.67 10.30 12.40
CA HIS A 75 -3.05 9.27 11.57
C HIS A 75 -1.72 9.70 10.94
N LEU A 76 -1.41 11.00 10.91
CA LEU A 76 -0.23 11.51 10.19
C LEU A 76 1.09 10.90 10.71
N VAL A 77 1.19 10.70 12.03
CA VAL A 77 2.37 10.06 12.65
C VAL A 77 2.64 8.65 12.10
N TYR A 78 1.58 7.92 11.73
CA TYR A 78 1.71 6.60 11.12
C TYR A 78 1.96 6.71 9.60
N PHE A 79 1.29 7.65 8.94
CA PHE A 79 1.44 7.90 7.50
C PHE A 79 2.88 8.30 7.13
N ASP A 80 3.56 9.07 7.98
CA ASP A 80 4.98 9.45 7.78
C ASP A 80 5.89 8.22 7.65
N THR A 81 5.53 7.09 8.28
CA THR A 81 6.27 5.83 8.14
C THR A 81 6.11 5.24 6.73
N LEU A 82 4.94 5.43 6.10
CA LEU A 82 4.64 4.93 4.75
C LEU A 82 5.23 5.84 3.65
N ALA A 83 5.20 7.16 3.84
CA ALA A 83 5.69 8.12 2.86
C ALA A 83 7.22 8.10 2.71
N GLY A 84 7.92 7.51 3.67
CA GLY A 84 9.38 7.59 3.77
C GLY A 84 9.84 8.98 4.22
N PRO A 85 11.14 9.14 4.52
CA PRO A 85 11.67 10.44 4.93
C PRO A 85 11.49 11.47 3.81
N ALA A 86 10.85 12.60 4.13
CA ALA A 86 10.86 13.77 3.26
C ALA A 86 12.32 14.19 3.04
N LYS A 87 12.76 14.15 1.77
CA LYS A 87 14.07 14.68 1.36
C LYS A 87 14.09 16.21 1.41
#